data_AF-A0AAN7UGW8-F1
#
_entry.id   AF-A0AAN7UGW8-F1
#
_cell.length_a   1.000
_cell.length_b   1.000
_cell.length_c   1.000
_cell.angle_alpha   90.00
_cell.angle_beta   90.00
_cell.angle_gamma   90.00
#
_symmetry.space_group_name_H-M   'P 1'
#
loop_
_entity.id
_entity.type
_entity.pdbx_description
1 polymer ?
#
loop_
_entity_poly.entity_id
_entity_poly.type
_entity_poly.pdbx_seq_one_letter_code
_entity_poly.pdbx_strand_id
1 'polypeptide(L)'
;MEEYVGCEGWALIAIADTAALDVWKREEQANGTLTAEALANRGDQVYGALQDGLRGLEERCREREREPRGILHSFYRSSDANQAAQQAAATRIWANAARIYLAVVTLGWQPQHPTIRESAGEVLRLLQQPEDPAILRSSVWPFCVAGCVADASREQEFRDLATASGSLQFFGLVGESLRILEHVWNRRGEPSVEWNLATCFRIMGAPVLLL
;
A
#
# COMPACT_ATOMS: atom_id res chain seq x y z
N MET A 1 -0.77 -7.73 15.97
CA MET A 1 -1.13 -6.99 14.73
C MET A 1 -0.22 -7.42 13.57
N GLU A 2 1.10 -7.53 13.79
CA GLU A 2 2.05 -8.10 12.82
C GLU A 2 1.71 -9.53 12.38
N GLU A 3 1.20 -10.39 13.29
CA GLU A 3 0.74 -11.76 12.95
C GLU A 3 -0.50 -11.81 12.03
N TYR A 4 -1.31 -10.75 11.98
CA TYR A 4 -2.55 -10.74 11.19
C TYR A 4 -2.35 -10.13 9.79
N VAL A 5 -1.45 -9.15 9.69
CA VAL A 5 -1.14 -8.47 8.42
C VAL A 5 0.05 -9.11 7.71
N GLY A 6 0.99 -9.68 8.46
CA GLY A 6 2.23 -10.25 7.93
C GLY A 6 3.26 -9.20 7.51
N CYS A 7 3.12 -7.92 7.90
CA CYS A 7 4.10 -6.86 7.68
C CYS A 7 4.74 -6.37 8.98
N GLU A 8 5.90 -5.72 8.88
CA GLU A 8 6.53 -5.04 10.02
C GLU A 8 5.70 -3.83 10.49
N GLY A 9 5.67 -3.61 11.81
CA GLY A 9 4.77 -2.63 12.43
C GLY A 9 5.00 -1.17 11.99
N TRP A 10 6.21 -0.79 11.60
CA TRP A 10 6.50 0.59 11.17
C TRP A 10 5.71 1.02 9.93
N ALA A 11 5.37 0.08 9.02
CA ALA A 11 4.57 0.40 7.85
C ALA A 11 3.13 0.75 8.26
N LEU A 12 2.59 0.06 9.27
CA LEU A 12 1.27 0.35 9.84
C LEU A 12 1.27 1.67 10.63
N ILE A 13 2.33 1.95 11.37
CA ILE A 13 2.51 3.23 12.07
C ILE A 13 2.50 4.38 11.06
N ALA A 14 3.23 4.27 9.95
CA ALA A 14 3.23 5.30 8.92
C ALA A 14 1.84 5.53 8.29
N ILE A 15 1.02 4.48 8.14
CA ILE A 15 -0.38 4.61 7.69
C ILE A 15 -1.20 5.36 8.74
N ALA A 16 -1.05 5.02 10.01
CA ALA A 16 -1.74 5.70 11.12
C ALA A 16 -1.33 7.18 11.22
N ASP A 17 -0.04 7.48 11.10
CA ASP A 17 0.48 8.86 11.10
C ASP A 17 -0.03 9.64 9.88
N THR A 18 -0.12 8.99 8.71
CA THR A 18 -0.71 9.59 7.51
C THR A 18 -2.20 9.89 7.70
N ALA A 19 -2.94 8.99 8.36
CA ALA A 19 -4.34 9.21 8.69
C ALA A 19 -4.52 10.38 9.68
N ALA A 20 -3.69 10.45 10.72
CA ALA A 20 -3.68 11.58 11.65
C ALA A 20 -3.34 12.90 10.93
N LEU A 21 -2.41 12.86 9.97
CA LEU A 21 -2.07 14.00 9.12
C LEU A 21 -3.26 14.46 8.25
N ASP A 22 -4.02 13.53 7.66
CA ASP A 22 -5.23 13.84 6.87
C ASP A 22 -6.32 14.48 7.74
N VAL A 23 -6.57 13.95 8.94
CA VAL A 23 -7.52 14.54 9.90
C VAL A 23 -7.10 15.96 10.26
N TRP A 24 -5.84 16.15 10.68
CA TRP A 24 -5.32 17.48 11.02
C TRP A 24 -5.39 18.45 9.83
N LYS A 25 -5.03 18.01 8.62
CA LYS A 25 -5.11 18.85 7.41
C LYS A 25 -6.53 19.39 7.20
N ARG A 26 -7.54 18.54 7.37
CA ARG A 26 -8.95 18.93 7.20
C ARG A 26 -9.41 19.91 8.28
N GLU A 27 -8.98 19.73 9.52
CA GLU A 27 -9.29 20.64 10.63
C GLU A 27 -8.69 22.03 10.40
N GLU A 28 -7.40 22.12 10.04
CA GLU A 28 -6.75 23.39 9.73
C GLU A 28 -7.33 24.07 8.49
N GLN A 29 -7.74 23.27 7.49
CA GLN A 29 -8.41 23.79 6.30
C GLN A 29 -9.78 24.39 6.66
N ALA A 30 -10.55 23.75 7.55
CA ALA A 30 -11.82 24.27 8.03
C ALA A 30 -11.65 25.55 8.88
N ASN A 31 -10.57 25.64 9.65
CA ASN A 31 -10.23 26.80 10.46
C ASN A 31 -9.55 27.94 9.67
N GLY A 32 -9.18 27.71 8.40
CA GLY A 32 -8.47 28.68 7.57
C GLY A 32 -7.02 28.92 7.97
N THR A 33 -6.43 28.02 8.76
CA THR A 33 -5.09 28.13 9.35
C THR A 33 -4.05 27.22 8.68
N LEU A 34 -4.48 26.40 7.71
CA LEU A 34 -3.58 25.49 6.97
C LEU A 34 -2.50 26.26 6.20
N THR A 35 -1.24 25.97 6.49
CA THR A 35 -0.10 26.48 5.71
C THR A 35 0.58 25.36 4.93
N ALA A 36 1.05 25.68 3.73
CA ALA A 36 1.79 24.73 2.89
C ALA A 36 3.06 24.21 3.59
N GLU A 37 3.73 25.09 4.35
CA GLU A 37 4.93 24.75 5.11
C GLU A 37 4.64 23.76 6.24
N ALA A 38 3.57 23.96 7.02
CA ALA A 38 3.21 23.03 8.10
C ALA A 38 2.81 21.65 7.55
N LEU A 39 2.08 21.61 6.43
CA LEU A 39 1.72 20.36 5.75
C LEU A 39 2.96 19.65 5.21
N ALA A 40 3.88 20.37 4.57
CA ALA A 40 5.14 19.82 4.07
C ALA A 40 5.98 19.23 5.21
N ASN A 41 6.22 20.01 6.28
CA ASN A 41 7.04 19.58 7.41
C ASN A 41 6.51 18.30 8.09
N ARG A 42 5.19 18.20 8.29
CA ARG A 42 4.58 16.98 8.87
C ARG A 42 4.59 15.82 7.89
N GLY A 43 4.36 16.08 6.60
CA GLY A 43 4.46 15.07 5.55
C GLY A 43 5.87 14.49 5.44
N ASP A 44 6.90 15.33 5.52
CA ASP A 44 8.30 14.94 5.44
C ASP A 44 8.74 14.07 6.63
N GLN A 45 8.17 14.27 7.81
CA GLN A 45 8.42 13.39 8.97
C GLN A 45 7.95 11.96 8.71
N VAL A 46 6.72 11.80 8.23
CA VAL A 46 6.16 10.47 7.89
C VAL A 46 6.91 9.87 6.71
N TYR A 47 7.23 10.67 5.70
CA TYR A 47 8.02 10.23 4.55
C TYR A 47 9.41 9.74 4.95
N GLY A 48 10.10 10.48 5.81
CA GLY A 48 11.41 10.10 6.35
C GLY A 48 11.36 8.76 7.08
N ALA A 49 10.38 8.58 7.96
CA ALA A 49 10.18 7.31 8.68
C ALA A 49 9.91 6.13 7.72
N LEU A 50 9.10 6.33 6.67
CA LEU A 50 8.86 5.33 5.63
C LEU A 50 10.14 4.97 4.86
N GLN A 51 10.95 5.96 4.48
CA GLN A 51 12.20 5.75 3.75
C GLN A 51 13.24 5.03 4.61
N ASP A 52 13.35 5.40 5.89
CA ASP A 52 14.24 4.74 6.84
C ASP A 52 13.83 3.28 7.07
N GLY A 53 12.53 3.02 7.22
CA GLY A 53 11.97 1.68 7.33
C GLY A 53 12.26 0.81 6.11
N LEU A 54 12.02 1.34 4.90
CA LEU A 54 12.31 0.64 3.64
C LEU A 54 13.80 0.34 3.47
N ARG A 55 14.67 1.31 3.74
CA ARG A 55 16.13 1.13 3.68
C ARG A 55 16.60 0.06 4.65
N GLY A 56 16.15 0.12 5.91
CA GLY A 56 16.49 -0.88 6.91
C GLY A 56 16.00 -2.28 6.53
N LEU A 57 14.81 -2.39 5.93
CA LEU A 57 14.29 -3.65 5.41
C LEU A 57 15.16 -4.21 4.29
N GLU A 58 15.58 -3.37 3.33
CA GLU A 58 16.48 -3.76 2.24
C GLU A 58 17.84 -4.24 2.74
N GLU A 59 18.42 -3.54 3.71
CA GLU A 59 19.69 -3.92 4.33
C GLU A 59 19.60 -5.30 5.00
N ARG A 60 18.56 -5.54 5.79
CA ARG A 60 18.32 -6.85 6.43
C ARG A 60 18.11 -7.98 5.40
N CYS A 61 17.40 -7.72 4.31
CA CYS A 61 17.25 -8.69 3.22
C CYS A 61 18.62 -9.04 2.60
N ARG A 62 19.44 -8.02 2.28
CA ARG A 62 20.78 -8.23 1.69
C ARG A 62 21.74 -8.97 2.62
N GLU A 63 21.71 -8.67 3.91
CA GLU A 63 22.53 -9.36 4.91
C GLU A 63 22.19 -10.85 4.98
N ARG A 64 20.89 -11.17 4.97
CA ARG A 64 20.41 -12.56 4.99
C ARG A 64 20.80 -13.34 3.72
N GLU A 65 20.87 -12.69 2.57
CA GLU A 65 21.33 -13.30 1.31
C GLU A 65 22.84 -13.62 1.32
N ARG A 66 23.64 -12.87 2.08
CA ARG A 66 25.10 -13.00 2.14
C ARG A 66 25.60 -14.07 3.12
N GLU A 67 24.76 -14.54 4.05
CA GLU A 67 25.18 -15.58 5.01
C GLU A 67 25.51 -16.91 4.31
N PRO A 68 26.68 -17.53 4.59
CA PRO A 68 27.07 -18.79 3.94
C PRO A 68 26.08 -19.93 4.22
N ARG A 69 25.51 -20.49 3.15
CA ARG A 69 24.56 -21.62 3.22
C ARG A 69 25.30 -22.92 3.53
N GLY A 70 25.47 -23.25 4.81
CA GLY A 70 25.88 -24.59 5.24
C GLY A 70 24.79 -25.63 4.96
N ILE A 71 25.17 -26.81 4.44
CA ILE A 71 24.26 -27.89 4.01
C ILE A 71 23.32 -28.36 5.13
N LEU A 72 23.79 -28.39 6.39
CA LEU A 72 22.96 -28.77 7.55
C LEU A 72 21.99 -27.65 7.99
N HIS A 73 22.36 -26.39 7.69
CA HIS A 73 21.61 -25.22 8.11
C HIS A 73 20.41 -24.93 7.20
N SER A 74 20.46 -25.36 5.93
CA SER A 74 19.37 -25.17 4.96
C SER A 74 18.10 -25.95 5.30
N PHE A 75 18.22 -27.12 5.93
CA PHE A 75 17.05 -27.95 6.27
C PHE A 75 16.23 -27.36 7.41
N TYR A 76 16.88 -26.80 8.44
CA TYR A 76 16.20 -26.15 9.56
C TYR A 76 15.73 -24.71 9.26
N ARG A 77 16.47 -23.93 8.47
CA ARG A 77 16.09 -22.53 8.16
C ARG A 77 15.08 -22.36 7.02
N SER A 78 14.74 -23.41 6.27
CA SER A 78 13.89 -23.27 5.07
C SER A 78 12.54 -22.60 5.37
N SER A 79 11.91 -22.96 6.50
CA SER A 79 10.65 -22.36 6.96
C SER A 79 10.82 -20.90 7.41
N ASP A 80 11.78 -20.61 8.29
CA ASP A 80 12.02 -19.25 8.83
C ASP A 80 12.55 -18.26 7.77
N ALA A 81 13.32 -18.75 6.80
CA ALA A 81 13.82 -17.94 5.70
C ALA A 81 12.69 -17.56 4.73
N ASN A 82 11.79 -18.51 4.44
CA ASN A 82 10.62 -18.26 3.61
C ASN A 82 9.65 -17.30 4.30
N GLN A 83 9.37 -17.49 5.59
CA GLN A 83 8.50 -16.60 6.36
C GLN A 83 9.03 -15.16 6.44
N ALA A 84 10.33 -14.97 6.63
CA ALA A 84 10.91 -13.63 6.64
C ALA A 84 10.91 -12.97 5.27
N ALA A 85 11.11 -13.75 4.19
CA ALA A 85 11.00 -13.23 2.82
C ALA A 85 9.55 -12.80 2.51
N GLN A 86 8.58 -13.61 2.93
CA GLN A 86 7.14 -13.30 2.84
C GLN A 86 6.80 -12.04 3.64
N GLN A 87 7.30 -11.92 4.87
CA GLN A 87 7.10 -10.75 5.71
C GLN A 87 7.73 -9.49 5.08
N ALA A 88 8.91 -9.62 4.48
CA ALA A 88 9.56 -8.52 3.78
C ALA A 88 8.77 -8.08 2.54
N ALA A 89 8.25 -9.03 1.75
CA ALA A 89 7.41 -8.75 0.60
C ALA A 89 6.12 -8.02 1.02
N ALA A 90 5.38 -8.56 1.99
CA ALA A 90 4.21 -7.91 2.56
C ALA A 90 4.53 -6.51 3.07
N THR A 91 5.64 -6.33 3.80
CA THR A 91 6.07 -5.02 4.29
C THR A 91 6.33 -4.03 3.16
N ARG A 92 6.94 -4.45 2.05
CA ARG A 92 7.14 -3.59 0.87
C ARG A 92 5.82 -3.19 0.22
N ILE A 93 4.87 -4.12 0.12
CA ILE A 93 3.53 -3.84 -0.42
C ILE A 93 2.84 -2.78 0.42
N TRP A 94 2.79 -2.98 1.73
CA TRP A 94 2.15 -2.07 2.68
C TRP A 94 2.83 -0.70 2.74
N ALA A 95 4.16 -0.67 2.74
CA ALA A 95 4.92 0.58 2.75
C ALA A 95 4.73 1.40 1.47
N ASN A 96 4.68 0.76 0.29
CA ASN A 96 4.40 1.49 -0.95
C ASN A 96 2.95 2.00 -1.01
N ALA A 97 1.98 1.25 -0.50
CA ALA A 97 0.62 1.76 -0.34
C ALA A 97 0.54 2.94 0.64
N ALA A 98 1.30 2.90 1.74
CA ALA A 98 1.43 4.03 2.66
C ALA A 98 2.04 5.26 1.98
N ARG A 99 3.07 5.09 1.13
CA ARG A 99 3.66 6.17 0.33
C ARG A 99 2.65 6.82 -0.62
N ILE A 100 1.80 6.01 -1.26
CA ILE A 100 0.70 6.52 -2.10
C ILE A 100 -0.27 7.33 -1.25
N TYR A 101 -0.71 6.79 -0.11
CA TYR A 101 -1.65 7.49 0.78
C TYR A 101 -1.08 8.84 1.23
N LEU A 102 0.17 8.85 1.70
CA LEU A 102 0.86 10.06 2.13
C LEU A 102 0.94 11.09 0.99
N ALA A 103 1.34 10.66 -0.21
CA ALA A 103 1.41 11.54 -1.37
C ALA A 103 0.04 12.10 -1.76
N VAL A 104 -1.04 11.32 -1.67
CA VAL A 104 -2.40 11.82 -1.92
C VAL A 104 -2.83 12.83 -0.86
N VAL A 105 -2.46 12.63 0.41
CA VAL A 105 -2.78 13.56 1.50
C VAL A 105 -2.01 14.88 1.34
N THR A 106 -0.74 14.84 0.96
CA THR A 106 0.12 16.03 0.88
C THR A 106 0.01 16.77 -0.46
N LEU A 107 0.00 16.04 -1.58
CA LEU A 107 -0.01 16.60 -2.95
C LEU A 107 -1.42 16.67 -3.55
N GLY A 108 -2.41 16.04 -2.92
CA GLY A 108 -3.74 15.84 -3.49
C GLY A 108 -3.78 14.68 -4.48
N TRP A 109 -4.93 14.51 -5.13
CA TRP A 109 -5.15 13.43 -6.09
C TRP A 109 -4.40 13.64 -7.40
N GLN A 110 -3.14 13.20 -7.46
CA GLN A 110 -2.28 13.31 -8.64
C GLN A 110 -1.73 11.95 -9.09
N PRO A 111 -2.55 11.08 -9.71
CA PRO A 111 -2.10 9.77 -10.21
C PRO A 111 -0.85 9.82 -11.11
N GLN A 112 -0.67 10.92 -11.85
CA GLN A 112 0.48 11.13 -12.74
C GLN A 112 1.78 11.54 -12.01
N HIS A 113 1.72 11.83 -10.71
CA HIS A 113 2.89 12.21 -9.93
C HIS A 113 3.87 11.02 -9.85
N PRO A 114 5.17 11.21 -10.12
CA PRO A 114 6.14 10.11 -10.20
C PRO A 114 6.12 9.18 -8.99
N THR A 115 6.11 9.74 -7.78
CA THR A 115 6.06 8.97 -6.53
C THR A 115 4.83 8.06 -6.43
N ILE A 116 3.67 8.55 -6.86
CA ILE A 116 2.41 7.78 -6.81
C ILE A 116 2.46 6.65 -7.84
N ARG A 117 2.86 6.97 -9.07
CA ARG A 117 2.96 6.01 -10.17
C ARG A 117 3.97 4.91 -9.88
N GLU A 118 5.15 5.27 -9.39
CA GLU A 118 6.21 4.32 -9.03
C GLU A 118 5.77 3.39 -7.90
N SER A 119 5.20 3.95 -6.81
CA SER A 119 4.71 3.13 -5.70
C SER A 119 3.54 2.23 -6.11
N ALA A 120 2.62 2.70 -6.96
CA ALA A 120 1.52 1.88 -7.47
C ALA A 120 2.03 0.74 -8.37
N GLY A 121 3.00 1.03 -9.23
CA GLY A 121 3.67 0.03 -10.04
C GLY A 121 4.41 -1.01 -9.21
N GLU A 122 5.08 -0.59 -8.13
CA GLU A 122 5.79 -1.51 -7.24
C GLU A 122 4.84 -2.41 -6.44
N VAL A 123 3.72 -1.87 -5.94
CA VAL A 123 2.66 -2.69 -5.31
C VAL A 123 2.16 -3.75 -6.28
N LEU A 124 1.81 -3.34 -7.51
CA LEU A 124 1.33 -4.26 -8.54
C LEU A 124 2.38 -5.34 -8.86
N ARG A 125 3.64 -4.95 -9.06
CA ARG A 125 4.75 -5.85 -9.37
C ARG A 125 4.95 -6.89 -8.26
N LEU A 126 4.88 -6.49 -7.00
CA LEU A 126 5.02 -7.37 -5.83
C LEU A 126 3.84 -8.35 -5.74
N LEU A 127 2.60 -7.85 -5.92
CA LEU A 127 1.40 -8.70 -5.90
C LEU A 127 1.37 -9.71 -7.05
N GLN A 128 1.99 -9.41 -8.20
CA GLN A 128 2.11 -10.33 -9.33
C GLN A 128 3.15 -11.44 -9.11
N GLN A 129 4.03 -11.32 -8.11
CA GLN A 129 4.99 -12.38 -7.83
C GLN A 129 4.24 -13.63 -7.32
N PRO A 130 4.74 -14.84 -7.63
CA PRO A 130 4.14 -16.09 -7.15
C PRO A 130 4.34 -16.20 -5.64
N GLU A 131 3.48 -15.50 -4.91
CA GLU A 131 3.54 -15.36 -3.47
C GLU A 131 2.46 -16.20 -2.80
N ASP A 132 2.66 -16.41 -1.50
CA ASP A 132 1.73 -17.11 -0.64
C ASP A 132 0.34 -16.46 -0.73
N PRO A 133 -0.74 -17.22 -0.93
CA PRO A 133 -2.10 -16.71 -0.86
C PRO A 133 -2.37 -15.88 0.41
N ALA A 134 -1.64 -16.09 1.51
CA ALA A 134 -1.68 -15.25 2.70
C ALA A 134 -1.33 -13.78 2.47
N ILE A 135 -0.34 -13.47 1.63
CA ILE A 135 0.08 -12.09 1.34
C ILE A 135 -0.99 -11.38 0.51
N LEU A 136 -1.53 -12.05 -0.50
CA LEU A 136 -2.65 -11.51 -1.29
C LEU A 136 -3.87 -11.20 -0.42
N ARG A 137 -4.16 -12.07 0.56
CA ARG A 137 -5.27 -11.89 1.50
C ARG A 137 -5.09 -10.68 2.42
N SER A 138 -3.89 -10.47 2.95
CA SER A 138 -3.63 -9.29 3.78
C SER A 138 -3.46 -8.02 2.95
N SER A 139 -3.25 -8.13 1.63
CA SER A 139 -2.95 -6.99 0.77
C SER A 139 -4.15 -6.39 0.04
N VAL A 140 -5.39 -6.65 0.50
CA VAL A 140 -6.61 -6.04 -0.10
C VAL A 140 -6.56 -4.51 -0.04
N TRP A 141 -6.19 -3.94 1.11
CA TRP A 141 -6.08 -2.48 1.24
C TRP A 141 -4.97 -1.90 0.34
N PRO A 142 -3.73 -2.41 0.35
CA PRO A 142 -2.70 -2.00 -0.60
C PRO A 142 -3.11 -2.11 -2.07
N PHE A 143 -3.79 -3.21 -2.45
CA PHE A 143 -4.32 -3.42 -3.80
C PHE A 143 -5.31 -2.32 -4.18
N CYS A 144 -6.27 -1.99 -3.30
CA CYS A 144 -7.21 -0.90 -3.53
C CYS A 144 -6.50 0.45 -3.68
N VAL A 145 -5.60 0.78 -2.75
CA VAL A 145 -4.88 2.06 -2.77
C VAL A 145 -4.12 2.23 -4.08
N ALA A 146 -3.33 1.23 -4.47
CA ALA A 146 -2.54 1.27 -5.70
C ALA A 146 -3.43 1.27 -6.94
N GLY A 147 -4.48 0.44 -6.97
CA GLY A 147 -5.40 0.36 -8.10
C GLY A 147 -6.17 1.66 -8.34
N CYS A 148 -6.59 2.35 -7.27
CA CYS A 148 -7.38 3.58 -7.39
C CYS A 148 -6.57 4.70 -8.08
N VAL A 149 -5.25 4.71 -7.90
CA VAL A 149 -4.32 5.69 -8.51
C VAL A 149 -3.55 5.14 -9.72
N ALA A 150 -3.75 3.89 -10.10
CA ALA A 150 -3.00 3.25 -11.19
C ALA A 150 -3.27 3.93 -12.54
N ASP A 151 -2.27 4.10 -13.40
CA ASP A 151 -2.50 4.61 -14.76
C ASP A 151 -3.39 3.69 -15.59
N ALA A 152 -4.09 4.26 -16.59
CA ALA A 152 -4.96 3.52 -17.51
C ALA A 152 -4.26 2.33 -18.18
N SER A 153 -2.96 2.47 -18.47
CA SER A 153 -2.13 1.40 -19.06
C SER A 153 -1.97 0.17 -18.16
N ARG A 154 -2.16 0.31 -16.84
CA ARG A 154 -1.97 -0.75 -15.85
C ARG A 154 -3.28 -1.34 -15.34
N GLU A 155 -4.43 -0.76 -15.68
CA GLU A 155 -5.74 -1.25 -15.22
C GLU A 155 -5.97 -2.72 -15.59
N GLN A 156 -5.53 -3.13 -16.78
CA GLN A 156 -5.62 -4.52 -17.20
C GLN A 156 -4.82 -5.46 -16.30
N GLU A 157 -3.65 -5.04 -15.85
CA GLU A 157 -2.81 -5.84 -14.94
C GLU A 157 -3.50 -6.05 -13.57
N PHE A 158 -4.22 -5.04 -13.08
CA PHE A 158 -5.03 -5.16 -11.85
C PHE A 158 -6.26 -6.08 -12.05
N ARG A 159 -6.91 -6.03 -13.23
CA ARG A 159 -7.98 -6.97 -13.60
C ARG A 159 -7.47 -8.41 -13.65
N ASP A 160 -6.31 -8.61 -14.26
CA ASP A 160 -5.68 -9.92 -14.41
C ASP A 160 -5.32 -10.50 -13.04
N LEU A 161 -4.77 -9.70 -12.13
CA LEU A 161 -4.47 -10.11 -10.76
C LEU A 161 -5.74 -10.56 -10.00
N ALA A 162 -6.82 -9.79 -10.11
CA ALA A 162 -8.10 -10.13 -9.50
C ALA A 162 -8.71 -11.41 -10.10
N THR A 163 -8.53 -11.63 -11.41
CA THR A 163 -9.04 -12.81 -12.12
C THR A 163 -8.23 -14.07 -11.83
N ALA A 164 -6.90 -13.95 -11.77
CA ALA A 164 -5.98 -15.04 -11.44
C ALA A 164 -6.21 -15.61 -10.04
N SER A 165 -6.80 -14.82 -9.14
CA SER A 165 -7.16 -15.23 -7.78
C SER A 165 -8.30 -16.28 -7.72
N GLY A 166 -9.05 -16.44 -8.82
CA GLY A 166 -9.37 -17.69 -9.53
C GLY A 166 -9.96 -18.93 -8.83
N SER A 167 -9.36 -19.44 -7.75
CA SER A 167 -9.69 -20.77 -7.22
C SER A 167 -9.81 -20.86 -5.70
N LEU A 168 -9.45 -19.81 -4.97
CA LEU A 168 -9.44 -19.80 -3.51
C LEU A 168 -10.59 -18.93 -2.98
N GLN A 169 -11.32 -19.44 -1.99
CA GLN A 169 -12.53 -18.89 -1.31
C GLN A 169 -12.48 -17.41 -0.84
N PHE A 170 -11.41 -16.67 -1.12
CA PHE A 170 -11.15 -15.26 -0.77
C PHE A 170 -11.66 -14.24 -1.81
N PHE A 171 -12.34 -14.74 -2.85
CA PHE A 171 -12.96 -14.02 -3.96
C PHE A 171 -13.82 -12.80 -3.60
N GLY A 172 -14.41 -12.76 -2.40
CA GLY A 172 -15.32 -11.68 -2.02
C GLY A 172 -14.65 -10.32 -1.99
N LEU A 173 -13.52 -10.20 -1.30
CA LEU A 173 -12.90 -8.89 -1.01
C LEU A 173 -12.07 -8.33 -2.17
N VAL A 174 -11.27 -9.16 -2.86
CA VAL A 174 -10.47 -8.70 -4.01
C VAL A 174 -11.37 -8.46 -5.24
N GLY A 175 -12.37 -9.32 -5.47
CA GLY A 175 -13.36 -9.12 -6.53
C GLY A 175 -14.28 -7.92 -6.26
N GLU A 176 -14.67 -7.69 -5.00
CA GLU A 176 -15.32 -6.44 -4.60
C GLU A 176 -14.42 -5.24 -4.86
N SER A 177 -13.18 -5.29 -4.39
CA SER A 177 -12.17 -4.26 -4.63
C SER A 177 -12.04 -3.90 -6.11
N LEU A 178 -12.02 -4.88 -7.01
CA LEU A 178 -12.00 -4.62 -8.46
C LEU A 178 -13.22 -3.81 -8.92
N ARG A 179 -14.44 -4.08 -8.42
CA ARG A 179 -15.62 -3.27 -8.75
C ARG A 179 -15.44 -1.80 -8.38
N ILE A 180 -14.78 -1.53 -7.25
CA ILE A 180 -14.46 -0.16 -6.82
C ILE A 180 -13.42 0.46 -7.74
N LEU A 181 -12.38 -0.31 -8.12
CA LEU A 181 -11.38 0.16 -9.07
C LEU A 181 -12.04 0.56 -10.39
N GLU A 182 -12.89 -0.30 -10.97
CA GLU A 182 -13.64 0.01 -12.20
C GLU A 182 -14.50 1.27 -12.04
N HIS A 183 -15.17 1.43 -10.91
CA HIS A 183 -15.98 2.63 -10.64
C HIS A 183 -15.13 3.90 -10.54
N VAL A 184 -13.97 3.83 -9.89
CA VAL A 184 -13.02 4.94 -9.81
C VAL A 184 -12.48 5.26 -11.21
N TRP A 185 -12.05 4.24 -11.97
CA TRP A 185 -11.48 4.38 -13.30
C TRP A 185 -12.46 5.00 -14.30
N ASN A 186 -13.72 4.55 -14.30
CA ASN A 186 -14.76 5.06 -15.19
C ASN A 186 -15.13 6.53 -14.95
N ARG A 187 -14.84 7.06 -13.75
CA ARG A 187 -15.20 8.43 -13.34
C ARG A 187 -13.98 9.36 -13.26
N ARG A 188 -12.82 8.91 -13.75
CA ARG A 188 -11.61 9.74 -13.86
C ARG A 188 -11.85 10.91 -14.80
N GLY A 189 -11.50 12.10 -14.36
CA GLY A 189 -11.68 13.33 -15.14
C GLY A 189 -13.04 14.00 -14.97
N GLU A 190 -13.96 13.45 -14.16
CA GLU A 190 -15.14 14.17 -13.72
C GLU A 190 -14.73 15.32 -12.78
N PRO A 191 -14.97 16.60 -13.13
CA PRO A 191 -14.55 17.75 -12.32
C PRO A 191 -15.36 17.91 -11.02
N SER A 192 -16.43 17.14 -10.84
CA SER A 192 -17.34 17.20 -9.70
C SER A 192 -16.92 16.32 -8.51
N VAL A 193 -15.91 15.47 -8.66
CA VAL A 193 -15.49 14.53 -7.62
C VAL A 193 -14.09 14.88 -7.13
N GLU A 194 -14.01 15.39 -5.89
CA GLU A 194 -12.75 15.48 -5.17
C GLU A 194 -12.34 14.08 -4.70
N TRP A 195 -11.53 13.42 -5.52
CA TRP A 195 -11.05 12.08 -5.20
C TRP A 195 -10.09 12.12 -4.02
N ASN A 196 -10.37 11.30 -3.01
CA ASN A 196 -9.41 10.92 -1.98
C ASN A 196 -9.63 9.43 -1.66
N LEU A 197 -8.67 8.81 -0.99
CA LEU A 197 -8.76 7.37 -0.70
C LEU A 197 -9.97 7.06 0.19
N ALA A 198 -10.36 7.96 1.10
CA ALA A 198 -11.59 7.81 1.89
C ALA A 198 -12.87 7.78 1.02
N THR A 199 -12.90 8.50 -0.10
CA THR A 199 -14.03 8.48 -1.05
C THR A 199 -14.03 7.18 -1.87
N CYS A 200 -12.84 6.70 -2.26
CA CYS A 200 -12.69 5.38 -2.89
C CYS A 200 -13.19 4.27 -1.94
N PHE A 201 -12.84 4.36 -0.66
CA PHE A 201 -13.23 3.38 0.35
C PHE A 201 -14.70 3.46 0.78
N ARG A 202 -15.32 4.64 0.76
CA ARG A 202 -16.77 4.78 1.01
C ARG A 202 -17.63 4.06 -0.04
N ILE A 203 -17.15 3.94 -1.29
CA ILE A 203 -17.83 3.19 -2.35
C ILE A 203 -17.94 1.69 -1.99
N MET A 204 -17.04 1.17 -1.15
CA MET A 204 -17.04 -0.25 -0.73
C MET A 204 -18.08 -0.57 0.35
N GLY A 205 -18.85 0.40 0.85
CA GLY A 205 -19.76 0.20 1.99
C GLY A 205 -19.05 -0.09 3.32
N ALA A 206 -17.72 -0.15 3.34
CA ALA A 206 -16.92 -0.26 4.54
C ALA A 206 -16.72 1.16 5.12
N PRO A 207 -17.07 1.42 6.39
CA PRO A 207 -16.42 2.52 7.09
C PRO A 207 -14.93 2.21 7.00
N VAL A 208 -14.19 3.15 6.43
CA VAL A 208 -12.77 3.02 6.13
C VAL A 208 -12.11 2.25 7.27
N LEU A 209 -11.35 1.19 6.98
CA LEU A 209 -10.35 0.65 7.90
C LEU A 209 -9.24 1.72 8.05
N LEU A 210 -9.65 2.88 8.57
CA LEU A 210 -8.83 3.75 9.38
C LEU A 210 -8.89 3.07 10.73
N LEU A 211 -7.74 2.57 11.18
CA LEU A 211 -7.55 2.18 12.56
C LEU A 211 -8.11 3.25 13.51
#